data_AF-A0A6I1KAR1-F1
#
_entry.id   AF-A0A6I1KAR1-F1
#
_cell.length_a   1.000
_cell.length_b   1.000
_cell.length_c   1.000
_cell.angle_alpha   90.00
_cell.angle_beta   90.00
_cell.angle_gamma   90.00
#
_symmetry.space_group_name_H-M   'P 1'
#
loop_
_entity.id
_entity.type
_entity.pdbx_description
1 polymer ?
#
loop_
_entity_poly.entity_id
_entity_poly.type
_entity_poly.pdbx_seq_one_letter_code
_entity_poly.pdbx_strand_id
1 'polypeptide(L)'
;MARHHLIYWYRTNKDVAAASLWHLRDRDVEPGGGIARGTIVQGHYGFAVAECDVPDLSARSVTFHPTRRCRWQERELDCMVHPNLPAGTLTKPELRSFTYVVAELTAPDDTALAAQLGVTPVRTADGRTLINLEIANITGQPKPRKARLL
;
A
#
# COMPACT_ATOMS: atom_id res chain seq x y z
N MET A 1 22.51 -10.17 -6.55
CA MET A 1 22.87 -9.76 -5.16
C MET A 1 21.66 -9.07 -4.55
N ALA A 2 21.09 -9.62 -3.48
CA ALA A 2 20.05 -8.93 -2.72
C ALA A 2 20.71 -7.71 -2.04
N ARG A 3 20.34 -6.49 -2.44
CA ARG A 3 20.77 -5.30 -1.71
C ARG A 3 20.12 -5.36 -0.33
N HIS A 4 20.95 -5.33 0.71
CA HIS A 4 20.45 -5.15 2.07
C HIS A 4 19.96 -3.70 2.18
N HIS A 5 18.66 -3.53 2.38
CA HIS A 5 18.11 -2.23 2.76
C HIS A 5 18.62 -1.87 4.16
N LEU A 6 19.20 -0.68 4.32
CA LEU A 6 19.81 -0.24 5.57
C LEU A 6 18.84 0.62 6.38
N ILE A 7 17.94 1.34 5.71
CA ILE A 7 17.00 2.28 6.31
C ILE A 7 15.56 1.78 6.16
N TYR A 8 14.88 1.76 7.31
CA TYR A 8 13.43 1.60 7.41
C TYR A 8 12.85 2.94 7.84
N TRP A 9 12.34 3.72 6.91
CA TRP A 9 11.99 5.13 7.16
C TRP A 9 10.96 5.33 8.27
N TYR A 10 10.03 4.39 8.44
CA TYR A 10 9.07 4.45 9.54
C TYR A 10 9.71 4.35 10.94
N ARG A 11 10.93 3.81 11.05
CA ARG A 11 11.67 3.73 12.32
C ARG A 11 12.42 5.02 12.62
N THR A 12 12.77 5.79 11.59
CA THR A 12 13.59 7.00 11.69
C THR A 12 12.76 8.27 11.57
N ASN A 13 11.56 8.20 10.99
CA ASN A 13 10.64 9.32 10.80
C ASN A 13 9.21 8.89 11.19
N LYS A 14 8.64 9.58 12.18
CA LYS A 14 7.29 9.32 12.71
C LYS A 14 6.16 9.64 11.72
N ASP A 15 6.39 10.55 10.78
CA ASP A 15 5.37 10.98 9.82
C ASP A 15 5.22 9.92 8.72
N VAL A 16 6.32 9.25 8.32
CA VAL A 16 6.27 8.07 7.45
C VAL A 16 5.47 6.93 8.09
N ALA A 17 5.65 6.74 9.40
CA ALA A 17 4.86 5.79 10.19
C ALA A 17 3.38 6.20 10.24
N ALA A 18 3.07 7.46 10.58
CA ALA A 18 1.72 7.98 10.64
C ALA A 18 0.98 7.90 9.29
N ALA A 19 1.68 8.10 8.18
CA ALA A 19 1.12 8.02 6.84
C ALA A 19 0.92 6.57 6.33
N SER A 20 1.19 5.56 7.17
CA SER A 20 1.12 4.13 6.84
C SER A 20 2.07 3.71 5.70
N LEU A 21 3.19 4.41 5.53
CA LEU A 21 4.19 4.16 4.48
C LEU A 21 5.30 3.21 4.95
N TRP A 22 4.93 2.16 5.70
CA TRP A 22 5.84 1.21 6.38
C TRP A 22 6.79 0.46 5.45
N HIS A 23 6.46 0.40 4.16
CA HIS A 23 7.17 -0.39 3.18
C HIS A 23 8.31 0.37 2.47
N LEU A 24 8.41 1.69 2.68
CA LEU A 24 9.46 2.52 2.07
C LEU A 24 10.84 2.21 2.69
N ARG A 25 11.86 2.20 1.84
CA ARG A 25 13.27 1.90 2.16
C ARG A 25 14.21 2.96 1.61
N ASP A 26 15.51 2.71 1.72
CA ASP A 26 16.61 3.64 1.42
C ASP A 26 16.38 4.54 0.20
N ARG A 27 15.99 3.96 -0.95
CA ARG A 27 15.87 4.68 -2.23
C ARG A 27 14.43 5.01 -2.63
N ASP A 28 13.47 4.71 -1.76
CA ASP A 28 12.05 4.96 -2.07
C ASP A 28 11.65 6.40 -1.74
N VAL A 29 12.45 7.09 -0.91
CA VAL A 29 12.26 8.49 -0.55
C VAL A 29 13.59 9.24 -0.54
N GLU A 30 13.51 10.54 -0.73
CA GLU A 30 14.63 11.47 -0.69
C GLU A 30 14.31 12.63 0.27
N PRO A 31 15.30 13.19 0.99
CA PRO A 31 15.10 14.39 1.79
C PRO A 31 14.65 15.60 0.96
N GLY A 32 13.74 16.39 1.52
CA GLY A 32 13.19 17.62 0.93
C GLY A 32 11.80 17.44 0.32
N GLY A 33 11.07 18.55 0.18
CA GLY A 33 9.72 18.58 -0.40
C GLY A 33 8.63 18.12 0.58
N GLY A 34 7.72 17.28 0.12
CA GLY A 34 6.63 16.72 0.93
C GLY A 34 5.77 15.72 0.15
N ILE A 35 5.26 14.71 0.85
CA ILE A 35 4.27 13.76 0.33
C ILE A 35 2.92 14.16 0.93
N ALA A 36 2.02 14.69 0.09
CA ALA A 36 0.67 15.06 0.54
C ALA A 36 -0.18 13.81 0.79
N ARG A 37 -1.15 13.90 1.72
CA ARG A 37 -2.20 12.91 1.93
C ARG A 37 -2.89 12.58 0.60
N GLY A 38 -3.19 11.30 0.40
CA GLY A 38 -3.81 10.82 -0.85
C GLY A 38 -2.83 10.63 -2.00
N THR A 39 -1.54 10.97 -1.83
CA THR A 39 -0.51 10.64 -2.82
C THR A 39 -0.24 9.14 -2.78
N ILE A 40 -0.30 8.48 -3.94
CA ILE A 40 0.14 7.09 -4.07
C ILE A 40 1.64 7.10 -4.33
N VAL A 41 2.39 6.46 -3.44
CA VAL A 41 3.85 6.33 -3.54
C VAL A 41 4.21 4.95 -4.05
N GLN A 42 5.18 4.90 -4.95
CA GLN A 42 5.81 3.66 -5.40
C GLN A 42 7.05 3.38 -4.54
N GLY A 43 6.99 2.33 -3.73
CA GLY A 43 8.16 1.80 -3.02
C GLY A 43 8.69 0.53 -3.67
N HIS A 44 9.84 0.07 -3.20
CA HIS A 44 10.45 -1.17 -3.67
C HIS A 44 9.55 -2.40 -3.45
N TYR A 45 8.79 -2.40 -2.35
CA TYR A 45 7.97 -3.52 -1.89
C TYR A 45 6.48 -3.42 -2.23
N GLY A 46 6.07 -2.44 -3.05
CA GLY A 46 4.67 -2.25 -3.40
C GLY A 46 4.27 -0.80 -3.61
N PHE A 47 2.97 -0.58 -3.49
CA PHE A 47 2.37 0.75 -3.50
C PHE A 47 1.68 1.02 -2.16
N ALA A 48 1.63 2.28 -1.75
CA ALA A 48 0.75 2.73 -0.68
C ALA A 48 0.22 4.13 -0.99
N VAL A 49 -0.98 4.43 -0.51
CA VAL A 49 -1.53 5.79 -0.45
C VAL A 49 -1.16 6.41 0.90
N ALA A 50 -0.63 7.64 0.89
CA ALA A 50 -0.28 8.33 2.13
C ALA A 50 -1.54 8.68 2.94
N GLU A 51 -1.68 8.14 4.15
CA GLU A 51 -2.85 8.36 5.01
C GLU A 51 -2.86 9.76 5.67
N CYS A 52 -1.69 10.39 5.77
CA CYS A 52 -1.50 11.77 6.19
C CYS A 52 -0.35 12.43 5.41
N ASP A 53 -0.15 13.73 5.62
CA ASP A 53 0.99 14.46 5.04
C ASP A 53 2.31 14.00 5.67
N VAL A 54 3.36 13.92 4.86
CA VAL A 54 4.74 13.65 5.28
C VAL A 54 5.61 14.83 4.83
N PRO A 55 5.98 15.75 5.73
CA PRO A 55 6.83 16.88 5.38
C PRO A 55 8.29 16.45 5.18
N ASP A 56 9.06 17.28 4.47
CA ASP A 56 10.52 17.17 4.33
C ASP A 56 11.02 15.87 3.67
N LEU A 57 10.12 15.10 3.07
CA LEU A 57 10.42 13.90 2.30
C LEU A 57 9.66 13.93 0.98
N SER A 58 10.32 13.48 -0.07
CA SER A 58 9.72 13.27 -1.39
C SER A 58 9.81 11.79 -1.75
N ALA A 59 8.84 11.31 -2.51
CA ALA A 59 8.81 9.95 -3.02
C ALA A 59 8.35 9.96 -4.48
N ARG A 60 8.59 8.87 -5.20
CA ARG A 60 8.00 8.70 -6.52
C ARG A 60 6.48 8.54 -6.39
N SER A 61 5.74 9.56 -6.82
CA SER A 61 4.28 9.50 -6.91
C SER A 61 3.82 8.86 -8.23
N VAL A 62 2.68 8.20 -8.18
CA VAL A 62 2.05 7.56 -9.33
C VAL A 62 0.54 7.76 -9.30
N THR A 63 -0.10 7.71 -10.46
CA THR A 63 -1.57 7.70 -10.56
C THR A 63 -2.09 6.30 -10.30
N PHE A 64 -3.27 6.21 -9.66
CA PHE A 64 -3.93 4.92 -9.51
C PHE A 64 -4.30 4.34 -10.87
N HIS A 65 -3.80 3.15 -11.14
CA HIS A 65 -4.23 2.34 -12.28
C HIS A 65 -4.32 0.89 -11.81
N PRO A 66 -5.52 0.27 -11.81
CA PRO A 66 -5.66 -1.10 -11.34
C PRO A 66 -4.89 -2.05 -12.26
N THR A 67 -4.16 -2.99 -11.67
CA THR A 67 -3.36 -4.00 -12.39
C THR A 67 -3.77 -5.43 -12.05
N ARG A 68 -4.50 -5.61 -10.94
CA ARG A 68 -5.01 -6.89 -10.45
C ARG A 68 -6.31 -6.68 -9.68
N ARG A 69 -6.92 -7.79 -9.27
CA ARG A 69 -7.97 -7.81 -8.24
C ARG A 69 -7.44 -8.46 -6.97
N CYS A 70 -8.01 -8.10 -5.83
CA CYS A 70 -7.76 -8.78 -4.57
C CYS A 70 -9.06 -9.08 -3.84
N ARG A 71 -9.04 -10.15 -3.03
CA ARG A 71 -10.05 -10.44 -2.04
C ARG A 71 -9.65 -9.89 -0.68
N TRP A 72 -10.46 -9.00 -0.13
CA TRP A 72 -10.29 -8.37 1.18
C TRP A 72 -11.60 -8.49 1.96
N GLN A 73 -11.60 -9.22 3.09
CA GLN A 73 -12.81 -9.41 3.91
C GLN A 73 -14.02 -9.91 3.09
N GLU A 74 -13.81 -10.92 2.25
CA GLU A 74 -14.80 -11.46 1.28
C GLU A 74 -15.27 -10.48 0.19
N ARG A 75 -14.68 -9.29 0.08
CA ARG A 75 -14.91 -8.33 -1.00
C ARG A 75 -13.88 -8.50 -2.11
N GLU A 76 -14.31 -8.47 -3.36
CA GLU A 76 -13.39 -8.39 -4.51
C GLU A 76 -13.21 -6.93 -4.90
N LEU A 77 -11.98 -6.44 -4.79
CA LEU A 77 -11.63 -5.04 -5.06
C LEU A 77 -10.61 -4.96 -6.20
N ASP A 78 -10.70 -3.89 -6.98
CA ASP A 78 -9.64 -3.49 -7.89
C ASP A 78 -8.44 -2.99 -7.10
N CYS A 79 -7.25 -3.46 -7.47
CA CYS A 79 -6.03 -3.08 -6.78
C CYS A 79 -4.83 -2.87 -7.70
N MET A 80 -3.91 -2.07 -7.20
CA MET A 80 -2.65 -1.76 -7.83
C MET A 80 -1.53 -2.48 -7.08
N VAL A 81 -0.84 -3.38 -7.79
CA VAL A 81 0.29 -4.16 -7.29
C VAL A 81 1.57 -3.81 -8.03
N HIS A 82 2.73 -4.03 -7.39
CA HIS A 82 4.03 -3.77 -7.99
C HIS A 82 4.15 -4.39 -9.40
N PRO A 83 4.63 -3.67 -10.44
CA PRO A 83 4.62 -4.15 -11.83
C PRO A 83 5.40 -5.45 -12.07
N ASN A 84 6.43 -5.69 -11.27
CA ASN A 84 7.27 -6.88 -11.37
C ASN A 84 6.73 -8.08 -10.57
N LEU A 85 5.55 -7.96 -9.96
CA LEU A 85 4.93 -9.08 -9.26
C LEU A 85 4.46 -10.14 -10.29
N PRO A 86 4.91 -11.41 -10.19
CA PRO A 86 4.54 -12.42 -11.16
C PRO A 86 3.04 -12.71 -11.13
N ALA A 87 2.49 -13.14 -12.27
CA ALA A 87 1.12 -13.61 -12.36
C ALA A 87 1.00 -15.03 -11.78
N GLY A 88 -0.14 -15.33 -11.15
CA GLY A 88 -0.45 -16.67 -10.63
C GLY A 88 -0.09 -16.87 -9.15
N THR A 89 0.08 -18.14 -8.77
CA THR A 89 0.34 -18.56 -7.39
C THR A 89 1.71 -18.06 -6.91
N LEU A 90 1.70 -17.19 -5.91
CA LEU A 90 2.92 -16.63 -5.33
C LEU A 90 3.45 -17.50 -4.20
N THR A 91 4.76 -17.73 -4.21
CA THR A 91 5.49 -18.34 -3.09
C THR A 91 5.73 -17.31 -1.97
N LYS A 92 5.97 -17.80 -0.75
CA LYS A 92 6.30 -16.93 0.40
C LYS A 92 7.50 -16.01 0.17
N PRO A 93 8.61 -16.45 -0.47
CA PRO A 93 9.71 -15.56 -0.84
C PRO A 93 9.32 -14.44 -1.83
N GLU A 94 8.49 -14.74 -2.82
CA GLU A 94 8.01 -13.73 -3.79
C GLU A 94 7.13 -12.69 -3.09
N LEU A 95 6.23 -13.12 -2.19
CA LEU A 95 5.38 -12.23 -1.39
C LEU A 95 6.18 -11.31 -0.46
N ARG A 96 7.31 -11.78 0.09
CA ARG A 96 8.21 -10.95 0.91
C ARG A 96 8.81 -9.79 0.12
N SER A 97 8.94 -9.95 -1.19
CA SER A 97 9.45 -8.92 -2.10
C SER A 97 8.37 -7.97 -2.60
N PHE A 98 7.09 -8.30 -2.41
CA PHE A 98 5.95 -7.51 -2.90
C PHE A 98 4.77 -7.69 -1.95
N THR A 99 4.74 -6.92 -0.87
CA THR A 99 3.77 -7.13 0.23
C THR A 99 2.67 -6.09 0.25
N TYR A 100 2.82 -4.93 -0.38
CA TYR A 100 1.86 -3.82 -0.23
C TYR A 100 1.15 -3.49 -1.54
N VAL A 101 -0.16 -3.28 -1.42
CA VAL A 101 -1.03 -2.91 -2.53
C VAL A 101 -1.95 -1.78 -2.11
N VAL A 102 -2.41 -1.03 -3.11
CA VAL A 102 -3.47 -0.04 -2.93
C VAL A 102 -4.73 -0.62 -3.56
N ALA A 103 -5.82 -0.70 -2.80
CA ALA A 103 -7.12 -1.14 -3.31
C ALA A 103 -8.10 0.04 -3.33
N GLU A 104 -8.98 0.03 -4.33
CA GLU A 104 -10.03 1.02 -4.48
C GLU A 104 -11.34 0.55 -3.84
N LEU A 105 -12.00 1.46 -3.11
CA LEU A 105 -13.32 1.25 -2.52
C LEU A 105 -14.36 1.96 -3.39
N THR A 106 -15.08 1.20 -4.20
CA THR A 106 -16.12 1.72 -5.09
C THR A 106 -17.51 1.69 -4.45
N ALA A 107 -17.77 0.72 -3.55
CA ALA A 107 -19.05 0.60 -2.87
C ALA A 107 -19.05 1.36 -1.52
N PRO A 108 -20.15 2.03 -1.14
CA PRO A 108 -20.30 2.66 0.16
C PRO A 108 -20.10 1.69 1.34
N ASP A 109 -20.59 0.44 1.18
CA ASP A 109 -20.48 -0.61 2.19
C ASP A 109 -19.02 -0.97 2.49
N ASP A 110 -18.14 -0.95 1.49
CA ASP A 110 -16.72 -1.26 1.68
C ASP A 110 -16.01 -0.14 2.47
N THR A 111 -16.43 1.11 2.27
CA THR A 111 -15.92 2.26 3.03
C THR A 111 -16.35 2.17 4.49
N ALA A 112 -17.60 1.79 4.75
CA ALA A 112 -18.10 1.58 6.10
C ALA A 112 -17.37 0.43 6.81
N LEU A 113 -17.13 -0.68 6.10
CA LEU A 113 -16.37 -1.81 6.61
C LEU A 113 -14.92 -1.42 6.95
N ALA A 114 -14.26 -0.66 6.07
CA ALA A 114 -12.89 -0.19 6.32
C ALA A 114 -12.80 0.60 7.64
N ALA A 115 -13.73 1.53 7.85
CA ALA A 115 -13.80 2.30 9.09
C ALA A 115 -14.04 1.42 10.32
N GLN A 116 -14.96 0.45 10.25
CA GLN A 116 -15.22 -0.50 11.34
C GLN A 116 -13.99 -1.33 11.73
N LEU A 117 -13.16 -1.67 10.73
CA LEU A 117 -11.95 -2.46 10.91
C LEU A 117 -10.71 -1.61 11.27
N GLY A 118 -10.86 -0.29 11.42
CA GLY A 118 -9.73 0.61 11.69
C GLY A 118 -8.75 0.75 10.52
N VAL A 119 -9.22 0.52 9.29
CA VAL A 119 -8.47 0.75 8.05
C VAL A 119 -8.90 2.10 7.49
N THR A 120 -7.99 3.07 7.44
CA THR A 120 -8.28 4.44 7.01
C THR A 120 -8.56 4.52 5.51
N PRO A 121 -9.77 4.85 5.06
CA PRO A 121 -10.01 5.20 3.66
C PRO A 121 -9.42 6.58 3.37
N VAL A 122 -8.70 6.69 2.27
CA VAL A 122 -8.04 7.93 1.84
C VAL A 122 -8.67 8.41 0.55
N ARG A 123 -9.19 9.64 0.57
CA ARG A 123 -9.67 10.29 -0.65
C ARG A 123 -8.49 10.95 -1.37
N THR A 124 -8.27 10.58 -2.62
CA THR A 124 -7.23 11.14 -3.47
C THR A 124 -7.70 12.42 -4.17
N ALA A 125 -6.77 13.17 -4.77
CA ALA A 125 -7.08 14.43 -5.46
C ALA A 125 -7.98 14.23 -6.70
N ASP A 126 -7.91 13.06 -7.35
CA ASP A 126 -8.81 12.67 -8.45
C ASP A 126 -10.15 12.11 -7.97
N GLY A 127 -10.42 12.13 -6.66
CA GLY A 127 -11.72 11.82 -6.07
C GLY A 127 -11.96 10.34 -5.75
N ARG A 128 -10.97 9.45 -5.98
CA ARG A 128 -11.04 8.04 -5.62
C ARG A 128 -10.92 7.84 -4.11
N THR A 129 -11.47 6.74 -3.61
CA THR A 129 -11.31 6.31 -2.22
C THR A 129 -10.47 5.06 -2.18
N LEU A 130 -9.28 5.15 -1.58
CA LEU A 130 -8.28 4.09 -1.60
C LEU A 130 -7.92 3.64 -0.19
N ILE A 131 -7.46 2.39 -0.05
CA ILE A 131 -6.92 1.85 1.21
C ILE A 131 -5.59 1.13 0.98
N ASN A 132 -4.74 1.16 2.01
CA ASN A 132 -3.52 0.37 2.07
C ASN A 132 -3.80 -1.04 2.57
N LEU A 133 -3.46 -2.04 1.76
CA LEU A 133 -3.57 -3.44 2.12
C LEU A 133 -2.22 -4.15 2.00
N GLU A 134 -2.03 -5.15 2.84
CA GLU A 134 -0.92 -6.08 2.79
C GLU A 134 -1.35 -7.38 2.15
N ILE A 135 -0.59 -7.91 1.20
CA ILE A 135 -0.86 -9.21 0.62
C ILE A 135 -0.64 -10.30 1.69
N ALA A 136 -1.62 -11.16 1.85
CA ALA A 136 -1.58 -12.36 2.67
C ALA A 136 -0.97 -13.52 1.87
N ASN A 137 -0.46 -14.52 2.57
CA ASN A 137 -0.27 -15.82 1.94
C ASN A 137 -1.63 -16.35 1.44
N ILE A 138 -1.61 -17.28 0.48
CA ILE A 138 -2.78 -17.75 -0.27
C ILE A 138 -3.91 -18.32 0.63
N THR A 139 -3.63 -18.66 1.89
CA THR A 139 -4.51 -19.46 2.74
C THR A 139 -4.97 -18.84 4.06
N GLY A 140 -4.82 -17.53 4.32
CA GLY A 140 -5.28 -17.02 5.62
C GLY A 140 -5.74 -15.58 5.61
N GLN A 141 -6.85 -15.29 6.30
CA GLN A 141 -7.16 -13.95 6.82
C GLN A 141 -8.04 -13.92 8.06
N PRO A 142 -7.48 -13.37 9.16
CA PRO A 142 -8.29 -12.76 10.21
C PRO A 142 -7.83 -11.34 10.57
N LYS A 143 -7.07 -10.65 9.71
CA LYS A 143 -6.49 -9.32 10.01
C LYS A 143 -7.10 -8.20 9.14
N PRO A 144 -7.38 -7.01 9.71
CA PRO A 144 -8.00 -5.89 9.02
C PRO A 144 -7.38 -5.50 7.67
N ARG A 145 -6.05 -5.41 7.59
CA ARG A 145 -5.34 -4.91 6.39
C ARG A 145 -4.87 -6.01 5.45
N LYS A 146 -5.11 -7.29 5.73
CA LYS A 146 -4.61 -8.37 4.86
C LYS A 146 -5.51 -8.50 3.63
N ALA A 147 -4.98 -8.70 2.44
CA ALA A 147 -5.71 -8.98 1.20
C ALA A 147 -5.11 -10.22 0.50
N ARG A 148 -5.92 -11.05 -0.16
CA ARG A 148 -5.41 -12.13 -1.02
C ARG A 148 -5.48 -11.65 -2.46
N LEU A 149 -4.39 -11.76 -3.21
CA LEU A 149 -4.45 -11.51 -4.65
C LEU A 149 -5.23 -12.61 -5.37
N LEU A 150 -6.02 -12.19 -6.36
CA LEU A 150 -6.85 -13.06 -7.20
C LEU A 150 -6.19 -13.26 -8.57
#